data_AF-A0A8S3WMT0-F1
#
_entry.id   AF-A0A8S3WMT0-F1
#
_cell.length_a   1.000
_cell.length_b   1.000
_cell.length_c   1.000
_cell.angle_alpha   90.00
_cell.angle_beta   90.00
_cell.angle_gamma   90.00
#
_symmetry.space_group_name_H-M   'P 1'
#
loop_
_entity.id
_entity.type
_entity.pdbx_description
1 polymer ?
#
loop_
_entity_poly.entity_id
_entity_poly.type
_entity_poly.pdbx_seq_one_letter_code
_entity_poly.pdbx_strand_id
1 'polypeptide(L)'
;MNSKIKETFFRMKPICDIVMVCPSAENVNSFIGIVSELRKEDVQELQQYLLFPLVTHIRSTEIKNRHEQQRIVIDAMKVVLERVTVNSFEMCMKIETGLLSLTFDKNKPGMIAAVPEELKLSIMRCLTVLMLNIDSAVRQKLLKTQVPLLAQTIFVSVHIAKLEKLRSLRLAAISNVTAHTATHEQLTDDMCHVRDGNIEVLVVDMLSSILPGVLAALQDVAMCKENPGHAVVVAALNATHRILCLTMHDKHLKKKSDVTAEDFANMIALKTKPIDKDVSSKGN
;
A
#
# COMPACT_ATOMS: atom_id res chain seq x y z
N MET A 1 32.44 10.04 -4.09
CA MET A 1 31.55 10.59 -5.13
C MET A 1 32.29 10.70 -6.45
N ASN A 2 31.79 10.01 -7.47
CA ASN A 2 32.20 10.14 -8.88
C ASN A 2 32.16 11.62 -9.32
N SER A 3 33.04 12.05 -10.23
CA SER A 3 33.07 13.45 -10.73
C SER A 3 31.70 13.89 -11.28
N LYS A 4 31.01 12.99 -11.99
CA LYS A 4 29.69 13.24 -12.58
C LYS A 4 28.57 13.42 -11.55
N ILE A 5 28.62 12.69 -10.43
CA ILE A 5 27.62 12.86 -9.37
C ILE A 5 27.85 14.16 -8.59
N LYS A 6 29.10 14.63 -8.47
CA LYS A 6 29.40 15.95 -7.89
C LYS A 6 28.81 17.07 -8.74
N GLU A 7 29.00 17.02 -10.06
CA GLU A 7 28.40 17.97 -10.98
C GLU A 7 26.87 17.98 -10.89
N THR A 8 26.26 16.80 -10.87
CA THR A 8 24.81 16.66 -10.69
C THR A 8 24.34 17.25 -9.35
N PHE A 9 25.07 16.99 -8.28
CA PHE A 9 24.77 17.57 -6.97
C PHE A 9 24.85 19.10 -6.98
N PHE A 10 25.91 19.69 -7.55
CA PHE A 10 26.04 21.14 -7.66
C PHE A 10 24.94 21.78 -8.50
N ARG A 11 24.47 21.08 -9.54
CA ARG A 11 23.32 21.50 -10.35
C ARG A 11 22.00 21.43 -9.57
N MET A 12 21.79 20.37 -8.79
CA MET A 12 20.54 20.17 -8.02
C MET A 12 20.45 21.02 -6.77
N LYS A 13 21.58 21.28 -6.11
CA LYS A 13 21.64 21.98 -4.83
C LYS A 13 20.85 23.30 -4.78
N PRO A 14 21.08 24.29 -5.66
CA PRO A 14 20.36 25.56 -5.59
C PRO A 14 18.85 25.38 -5.75
N ILE A 15 18.42 24.39 -6.54
CA ILE A 15 17.02 24.12 -6.81
C ILE A 15 16.34 23.45 -5.61
N CYS A 16 17.00 22.46 -5.00
CA CYS A 16 16.53 21.85 -3.75
C CYS A 16 16.47 22.88 -2.62
N ASP A 17 17.46 23.75 -2.50
CA ASP A 17 17.52 24.80 -1.48
C ASP A 17 16.36 25.81 -1.68
N ILE A 18 16.03 26.19 -2.92
CA ILE A 18 14.87 27.03 -3.23
C ILE A 18 13.56 26.32 -2.91
N VAL A 19 13.38 25.06 -3.31
CA VAL A 19 12.16 24.28 -3.00
C VAL A 19 11.97 24.12 -1.50
N MET A 20 13.06 23.93 -0.75
CA MET A 20 13.03 23.82 0.71
C MET A 20 12.45 25.08 1.37
N VAL A 21 12.78 26.27 0.86
CA VAL A 21 12.31 27.55 1.43
C VAL A 21 10.96 27.98 0.85
N CYS A 22 10.72 27.75 -0.44
CA CYS A 22 9.52 28.22 -1.14
C CYS A 22 9.03 27.19 -2.17
N PRO A 23 8.11 26.28 -1.79
CA PRO A 23 7.55 25.26 -2.68
C PRO A 23 6.45 25.83 -3.58
N SER A 24 6.75 26.91 -4.32
CA SER A 24 5.84 27.47 -5.31
C SER A 24 5.70 26.54 -6.52
N ALA A 25 4.62 26.69 -7.29
CA ALA A 25 4.42 25.92 -8.52
C ALA A 25 5.60 26.05 -9.49
N GLU A 26 6.15 27.26 -9.64
CA GLU A 26 7.30 27.55 -10.49
C GLU A 26 8.56 26.80 -10.01
N ASN A 27 8.88 26.91 -8.71
CA ASN A 27 10.07 26.29 -8.14
C ASN A 27 10.00 24.76 -8.20
N VAL A 28 8.83 24.19 -7.92
CA VAL A 28 8.62 22.74 -8.00
C VAL A 28 8.64 22.25 -9.44
N ASN A 29 8.06 22.98 -10.40
CA ASN A 29 8.13 22.62 -11.81
C ASN A 29 9.56 22.70 -12.36
N SER A 30 10.35 23.71 -11.95
CA SER A 30 11.78 23.80 -12.26
C SER A 30 12.56 22.59 -11.71
N PHE A 31 12.28 22.21 -10.46
CA PHE A 31 12.82 20.99 -9.85
C PHE A 31 12.48 19.74 -10.65
N ILE A 32 11.21 19.54 -11.02
CA ILE A 32 10.76 18.40 -11.83
C ILE A 32 11.45 18.38 -13.19
N GLY A 33 11.56 19.53 -13.86
CA GLY A 33 12.21 19.65 -15.16
C GLY A 33 13.65 19.14 -15.12
N ILE A 34 14.43 19.61 -14.14
CA ILE A 34 15.82 19.19 -14.00
C ILE A 34 15.90 17.72 -13.59
N VAL A 35 15.10 17.28 -12.60
CA VAL A 35 15.09 15.87 -12.17
C VAL A 35 14.78 14.94 -13.34
N SER A 36 13.91 15.33 -14.27
CA SER A 36 13.53 14.51 -15.43
C SER A 36 14.68 14.32 -16.43
N GLU A 37 15.61 15.27 -16.51
CA GLU A 37 16.77 15.22 -17.40
C GLU A 37 17.96 14.41 -16.84
N LEU A 38 18.03 14.24 -15.52
CA LEU A 38 19.12 13.50 -14.88
C LEU A 38 19.11 12.02 -15.30
N ARG A 39 20.26 11.35 -15.19
CA ARG A 39 20.32 9.90 -15.40
C ARG A 39 19.75 9.17 -14.19
N LYS A 40 19.16 7.98 -14.40
CA LYS A 40 18.50 7.23 -13.33
C LYS A 40 19.44 6.92 -12.17
N GLU A 41 20.70 6.62 -12.47
CA GLU A 41 21.75 6.30 -11.49
C GLU A 41 22.07 7.52 -10.61
N ASP A 42 22.09 8.72 -11.20
CA ASP A 42 22.35 9.95 -10.45
C ASP A 42 21.18 10.31 -9.52
N VAL A 43 19.94 10.11 -9.98
CA VAL A 43 18.73 10.27 -9.14
C VAL A 43 18.73 9.24 -8.01
N GLN A 44 19.14 7.99 -8.28
CA GLN A 44 19.26 6.93 -7.28
C GLN A 44 20.28 7.27 -6.18
N GLU A 45 21.48 7.75 -6.55
CA GLU A 45 22.49 8.16 -5.57
C GLU A 45 22.06 9.39 -4.76
N LEU A 46 21.34 10.34 -5.38
CA LEU A 46 20.86 11.56 -4.72
C LEU A 46 19.46 11.44 -4.10
N GLN A 47 18.85 10.24 -4.09
CA GLN A 47 17.44 10.06 -3.74
C GLN A 47 17.05 10.76 -2.43
N GLN A 48 17.89 10.66 -1.40
CA GLN A 48 17.58 11.21 -0.09
C GLN A 48 17.59 12.73 -0.11
N TYR A 49 18.55 13.32 -0.83
CA TYR A 49 18.67 14.76 -0.98
C TYR A 49 17.50 15.34 -1.82
N LEU A 50 17.10 14.63 -2.87
CA LEU A 50 15.99 15.05 -3.74
C LEU A 50 14.62 14.93 -3.06
N LEU A 51 14.41 13.88 -2.26
CA LEU A 51 13.15 13.67 -1.53
C LEU A 51 13.03 14.55 -0.29
N PHE A 52 14.15 14.98 0.31
CA PHE A 52 14.15 15.67 1.60
C PHE A 52 13.29 16.96 1.64
N PRO A 53 13.38 17.90 0.68
CA PRO A 53 12.51 19.07 0.67
C PRO A 53 11.02 18.71 0.59
N LEU A 54 10.69 17.73 -0.25
CA LEU A 54 9.31 17.31 -0.51
C LEU A 54 8.69 16.63 0.71
N VAL A 55 9.44 15.73 1.36
CA VAL A 55 9.03 15.07 2.62
C VAL A 55 8.86 16.09 3.74
N THR A 56 9.72 17.10 3.80
CA THR A 56 9.62 18.16 4.81
C THR A 56 8.32 18.94 4.64
N HIS A 57 7.99 19.34 3.43
CA HIS A 57 6.78 20.12 3.14
C HIS A 57 5.48 19.36 3.40
N ILE A 58 5.39 18.09 3.03
CA ILE A 58 4.18 17.27 3.29
C ILE A 58 3.86 17.19 4.79
N ARG A 59 4.88 17.22 5.64
CA ARG A 59 4.74 17.18 7.11
C ARG A 59 4.68 18.56 7.76
N SER A 60 4.91 19.62 6.99
CA SER A 60 4.95 20.99 7.49
C SER A 60 3.55 21.54 7.74
N THR A 61 3.41 22.39 8.76
CA THR A 61 2.19 23.16 8.99
C THR A 61 2.06 24.34 8.03
N GLU A 62 3.12 24.75 7.33
CA GLU A 62 3.15 25.94 6.48
C GLU A 62 2.25 25.81 5.24
N ILE A 63 2.21 24.62 4.64
CA ILE A 63 1.34 24.32 3.50
C ILE A 63 0.07 23.58 3.93
N LYS A 64 -0.22 23.53 5.23
CA LYS A 64 -1.45 22.94 5.76
C LYS A 64 -2.65 23.68 5.18
N ASN A 65 -3.61 22.92 4.64
CA ASN A 65 -4.81 23.42 3.94
C ASN A 65 -4.53 24.14 2.61
N ARG A 66 -3.28 24.25 2.17
CA ARG A 66 -2.92 24.75 0.83
C ARG A 66 -2.92 23.58 -0.16
N HIS A 67 -4.11 23.03 -0.41
CA HIS A 67 -4.28 21.75 -1.10
C HIS A 67 -3.59 21.69 -2.48
N GLU A 68 -3.59 22.79 -3.23
CA GLU A 68 -2.90 22.86 -4.53
C GLU A 68 -1.38 22.79 -4.38
N GLN A 69 -0.80 23.48 -3.39
CA GLN A 69 0.63 23.40 -3.10
C GLN A 69 1.02 22.00 -2.62
N GLN A 70 0.20 21.39 -1.76
CA GLN A 70 0.39 20.00 -1.33
C GLN A 70 0.37 19.05 -2.53
N ARG A 71 -0.60 19.22 -3.45
CA ARG A 71 -0.72 18.42 -4.67
C ARG A 71 0.55 18.48 -5.50
N ILE A 72 1.02 19.69 -5.80
CA ILE A 72 2.24 19.93 -6.61
C ILE A 72 3.48 19.28 -5.97
N VAL A 73 3.66 19.41 -4.66
CA VAL A 73 4.77 18.77 -3.93
C VAL A 73 4.69 17.25 -3.99
N ILE A 74 3.49 16.68 -3.85
CA ILE A 74 3.26 15.22 -3.89
C ILE A 74 3.51 14.66 -5.30
N ASP A 75 3.08 15.38 -6.34
CA ASP A 75 3.34 15.00 -7.72
C ASP A 75 4.84 15.06 -8.06
N ALA A 76 5.56 16.07 -7.55
CA ALA A 76 7.03 16.11 -7.65
C ALA A 76 7.69 14.92 -6.95
N MET A 77 7.18 14.54 -5.77
CA MET A 77 7.68 13.38 -5.02
C MET A 77 7.48 12.09 -5.82
N LYS A 78 6.30 11.93 -6.42
CA LYS A 78 6.00 10.80 -7.31
C LYS A 78 6.99 10.71 -8.46
N VAL A 79 7.31 11.83 -9.13
CA VAL A 79 8.30 11.85 -10.23
C VAL A 79 9.67 11.35 -9.77
N VAL A 80 10.13 11.74 -8.58
CA VAL A 80 11.40 11.24 -8.04
C VAL A 80 11.29 9.74 -7.73
N LEU A 81 10.20 9.30 -7.08
CA LEU A 81 9.99 7.91 -6.68
C LEU A 81 9.87 6.95 -7.87
N GLU A 82 9.36 7.38 -9.02
CA GLU A 82 9.31 6.57 -10.26
C GLU A 82 10.71 6.24 -10.81
N ARG A 83 11.74 6.95 -10.34
CA ARG A 83 13.11 6.84 -10.86
C ARG A 83 14.09 6.18 -9.90
N VAL A 84 13.67 5.92 -8.65
CA VAL A 84 14.56 5.39 -7.62
C VAL A 84 13.99 4.13 -7.01
N THR A 85 14.86 3.26 -6.51
CA THR A 85 14.51 2.22 -5.54
C THR A 85 14.79 2.74 -4.14
N VAL A 86 13.74 2.94 -3.34
CA VAL A 86 13.84 3.43 -1.96
C VAL A 86 14.40 2.32 -1.07
N ASN A 87 15.62 2.53 -0.60
CA ASN A 87 16.37 1.57 0.22
C ASN A 87 16.51 1.99 1.70
N SER A 88 15.92 3.13 2.06
CA SER A 88 15.87 3.61 3.45
C SER A 88 14.49 3.35 4.03
N PHE A 89 14.44 2.49 5.06
CA PHE A 89 13.21 2.24 5.81
C PHE A 89 12.66 3.52 6.45
N GLU A 90 13.54 4.38 6.97
CA GLU A 90 13.12 5.65 7.58
C GLU A 90 12.49 6.59 6.54
N MET A 91 13.07 6.66 5.33
CA MET A 91 12.51 7.48 4.26
C MET A 91 11.13 6.95 3.83
N CYS A 92 11.02 5.63 3.62
CA CYS A 92 9.74 4.98 3.32
C CYS A 92 8.68 5.33 4.37
N MET A 93 9.02 5.20 5.66
CA MET A 93 8.10 5.51 6.75
C MET A 93 7.68 6.98 6.78
N LYS A 94 8.62 7.92 6.58
CA LYS A 94 8.31 9.35 6.55
C LYS A 94 7.36 9.70 5.41
N ILE A 95 7.53 9.10 4.24
CA ILE A 95 6.65 9.30 3.09
C ILE A 95 5.28 8.68 3.36
N GLU A 96 5.24 7.39 3.71
CA GLU A 96 4.01 6.63 3.97
C GLU A 96 3.12 7.32 5.00
N THR A 97 3.68 7.63 6.18
CA THR A 97 2.93 8.29 7.27
C THR A 97 2.55 9.72 6.94
N GLY A 98 3.42 10.47 6.25
CA GLY A 98 3.15 11.84 5.81
C GLY A 98 1.95 11.88 4.87
N LEU A 99 1.97 11.04 3.82
CA LEU A 99 0.90 10.94 2.83
C LEU A 99 -0.41 10.42 3.44
N LEU A 100 -0.35 9.38 4.28
CA LEU A 100 -1.54 8.82 4.93
C LEU A 100 -2.21 9.86 5.85
N SER A 101 -1.43 10.67 6.57
CA SER A 101 -1.97 11.71 7.47
C SER A 101 -2.82 12.78 6.77
N LEU A 102 -2.61 12.99 5.47
CA LEU A 102 -3.41 13.91 4.65
C LEU A 102 -4.74 13.32 4.18
N THR A 103 -4.88 12.00 4.20
CA THR A 103 -6.09 11.29 3.74
C THR A 103 -6.90 10.64 4.85
N PHE A 104 -6.32 10.47 6.04
CA PHE A 104 -6.96 9.87 7.20
C PHE A 104 -7.53 10.92 8.17
N ASP A 105 -8.81 10.81 8.52
CA ASP A 105 -9.43 11.58 9.60
C ASP A 105 -10.38 10.68 10.40
N LYS A 106 -9.97 10.34 11.63
CA LYS A 106 -10.73 9.46 12.53
C LYS A 106 -12.16 9.94 12.85
N ASN A 107 -12.46 11.22 12.65
CA ASN A 107 -13.76 11.81 12.99
C ASN A 107 -14.73 11.85 11.80
N LYS A 108 -14.32 11.37 10.62
CA LYS A 108 -15.12 11.40 9.39
C LYS A 108 -15.65 10.02 9.02
N PRO A 109 -16.79 9.92 8.31
CA PRO A 109 -17.27 8.65 7.76
C PRO A 109 -16.19 7.97 6.91
N GLY A 110 -16.01 6.66 7.08
CA GLY A 110 -14.96 5.90 6.41
C GLY A 110 -13.53 6.29 6.81
N MET A 111 -13.38 7.13 7.84
CA MET A 111 -12.11 7.71 8.30
C MET A 111 -11.33 8.46 7.20
N ILE A 112 -12.03 9.05 6.24
CA ILE A 112 -11.42 9.80 5.12
C ILE A 112 -11.45 11.29 5.41
N ALA A 113 -10.30 11.96 5.22
CA ALA A 113 -10.18 13.40 5.35
C ALA A 113 -11.06 14.15 4.33
N ALA A 114 -11.64 15.27 4.76
CA ALA A 114 -12.46 16.15 3.92
C ALA A 114 -11.59 17.11 3.08
N VAL A 115 -10.68 16.56 2.28
CA VAL A 115 -9.81 17.30 1.34
C VAL A 115 -10.25 17.05 -0.12
N PRO A 116 -9.86 17.93 -1.08
CA PRO A 116 -10.24 17.79 -2.48
C PRO A 116 -9.84 16.44 -3.08
N GLU A 117 -10.70 15.90 -3.96
CA GLU A 117 -10.46 14.60 -4.62
C GLU A 117 -9.17 14.57 -5.45
N GLU A 118 -8.77 15.71 -6.04
CA GLU A 118 -7.51 15.82 -6.79
C GLU A 118 -6.26 15.64 -5.91
N LEU A 119 -6.31 16.13 -4.67
CA LEU A 119 -5.23 15.92 -3.70
C LEU A 119 -5.16 14.45 -3.31
N LYS A 120 -6.32 13.83 -3.00
CA LYS A 120 -6.40 12.39 -2.71
C LYS A 120 -5.87 11.55 -3.86
N LEU A 121 -6.15 11.95 -5.10
CA LEU A 121 -5.69 11.23 -6.30
C LEU A 121 -4.17 11.22 -6.39
N SER A 122 -3.56 12.38 -6.16
CA SER A 122 -2.10 12.54 -6.18
C SER A 122 -1.45 11.73 -5.06
N ILE A 123 -2.07 11.71 -3.88
CA ILE A 123 -1.62 10.89 -2.74
C ILE A 123 -1.69 9.39 -3.05
N MET A 124 -2.83 8.89 -3.55
CA MET A 124 -3.00 7.47 -3.88
C MET A 124 -1.99 7.00 -4.94
N ARG A 125 -1.73 7.84 -5.96
CA ARG A 125 -0.72 7.57 -6.98
C ARG A 125 0.69 7.55 -6.41
N CYS A 126 1.03 8.50 -5.54
CA CYS A 126 2.34 8.59 -4.92
C CYS A 126 2.62 7.42 -3.98
N LEU A 127 1.64 7.03 -3.14
CA LEU A 127 1.71 5.83 -2.30
C LEU A 127 1.87 4.54 -3.12
N THR A 128 1.14 4.44 -4.24
CA THR A 128 1.28 3.31 -5.16
C THR A 128 2.71 3.23 -5.69
N VAL A 129 3.24 4.33 -6.23
CA VAL A 129 4.61 4.41 -6.76
C VAL A 129 5.64 4.11 -5.69
N LEU A 130 5.49 4.64 -4.47
CA LEU A 130 6.37 4.33 -3.34
C LEU A 130 6.45 2.82 -3.14
N MET A 131 5.30 2.17 -2.96
CA MET A 131 5.26 0.73 -2.71
C MET A 131 5.83 -0.08 -3.87
N LEU A 132 5.61 0.32 -5.12
CA LEU A 132 6.17 -0.37 -6.27
C LEU A 132 7.71 -0.24 -6.37
N ASN A 133 8.28 0.79 -5.72
CA ASN A 133 9.69 1.14 -5.83
C ASN A 133 10.47 1.05 -4.51
N ILE A 134 9.94 0.44 -3.45
CA ILE A 134 10.76 0.10 -2.28
C ILE A 134 11.58 -1.17 -2.53
N ASP A 135 12.76 -1.26 -1.92
CA ASP A 135 13.55 -2.49 -1.97
C ASP A 135 12.87 -3.65 -1.20
N SER A 136 13.29 -4.89 -1.49
CA SER A 136 12.71 -6.08 -0.84
C SER A 136 12.91 -6.08 0.69
N ALA A 137 14.06 -5.61 1.19
CA ALA A 137 14.37 -5.62 2.62
C ALA A 137 13.51 -4.61 3.42
N VAL A 138 13.30 -3.41 2.88
CA VAL A 138 12.42 -2.36 3.36
C VAL A 138 10.99 -2.87 3.35
N ARG A 139 10.53 -3.51 2.26
CA ARG A 139 9.19 -4.09 2.16
C ARG A 139 8.95 -5.16 3.22
N GLN A 140 9.87 -6.10 3.37
CA GLN A 140 9.76 -7.14 4.40
C GLN A 140 9.77 -6.54 5.81
N LYS A 141 10.62 -5.53 6.07
CA LYS A 141 10.65 -4.83 7.37
C LYS A 141 9.34 -4.09 7.64
N LEU A 142 8.75 -3.46 6.63
CA LEU A 142 7.46 -2.78 6.72
C LEU A 142 6.34 -3.77 7.06
N LEU A 143 6.25 -4.89 6.33
CA LEU A 143 5.26 -5.94 6.57
C LEU A 143 5.41 -6.60 7.94
N LYS A 144 6.63 -6.73 8.48
CA LYS A 144 6.86 -7.32 9.81
C LYS A 144 6.57 -6.37 10.96
N THR A 145 6.84 -5.08 10.79
CA THR A 145 6.89 -4.13 11.92
C THR A 145 5.77 -3.10 11.91
N GLN A 146 5.10 -2.90 10.78
CA GLN A 146 4.14 -1.81 10.56
C GLN A 146 2.80 -2.30 10.02
N VAL A 147 2.39 -3.53 10.38
CA VAL A 147 1.08 -4.10 10.01
C VAL A 147 -0.09 -3.14 10.30
N PRO A 148 -0.19 -2.46 11.46
CA PRO A 148 -1.30 -1.53 11.71
C PRO A 148 -1.33 -0.34 10.75
N LEU A 149 -0.16 0.20 10.39
CA LEU A 149 -0.05 1.30 9.43
C LEU A 149 -0.49 0.85 8.04
N LEU A 150 -0.01 -0.31 7.58
CA LEU A 150 -0.39 -0.88 6.29
C LEU A 150 -1.89 -1.20 6.23
N ALA A 151 -2.44 -1.79 7.29
CA ALA A 151 -3.87 -2.03 7.42
C ALA A 151 -4.67 -0.72 7.34
N GLN A 152 -4.19 0.35 7.97
CA GLN A 152 -4.81 1.67 7.90
C GLN A 152 -4.74 2.25 6.47
N THR A 153 -3.60 2.16 5.79
CA THR A 153 -3.47 2.60 4.39
C THR A 153 -4.43 1.83 3.46
N ILE A 154 -4.51 0.51 3.61
CA ILE A 154 -5.43 -0.34 2.85
C ILE A 154 -6.88 0.04 3.15
N PHE A 155 -7.23 0.20 4.44
CA PHE A 155 -8.56 0.59 4.88
C PHE A 155 -9.00 1.93 4.27
N VAL A 156 -8.16 2.97 4.36
CA VAL A 156 -8.45 4.28 3.77
C VAL A 156 -8.61 4.15 2.25
N SER A 157 -7.75 3.38 1.59
CA SER A 157 -7.78 3.21 0.13
C SER A 157 -9.07 2.54 -0.35
N VAL A 158 -9.51 1.45 0.30
CA VAL A 158 -10.79 0.81 -0.08
C VAL A 158 -11.99 1.71 0.19
N HIS A 159 -11.95 2.52 1.25
CA HIS A 159 -13.03 3.46 1.55
C HIS A 159 -13.04 4.64 0.57
N ILE A 160 -11.89 5.14 0.13
CA ILE A 160 -11.79 6.13 -0.96
C ILE A 160 -12.41 5.56 -2.24
N ALA A 161 -12.07 4.31 -2.61
CA ALA A 161 -12.65 3.65 -3.78
C ALA A 161 -14.18 3.48 -3.67
N LYS A 162 -14.71 3.33 -2.44
CA LYS A 162 -16.14 3.17 -2.16
C LYS A 162 -16.92 4.48 -2.15
N LEU A 163 -16.38 5.53 -1.53
CA LEU A 163 -17.13 6.73 -1.15
C LEU A 163 -16.93 7.93 -2.09
N GLU A 164 -15.81 8.01 -2.80
CA GLU A 164 -15.50 9.16 -3.67
C GLU A 164 -16.16 9.05 -5.05
N LYS A 165 -16.33 10.19 -5.72
CA LYS A 165 -17.06 10.27 -7.01
C LYS A 165 -16.13 10.22 -8.20
N LEU A 166 -14.93 10.81 -8.11
CA LEU A 166 -13.97 10.89 -9.19
C LEU A 166 -13.46 9.50 -9.57
N ARG A 167 -13.84 9.03 -10.76
CA ARG A 167 -13.48 7.70 -11.26
C ARG A 167 -11.97 7.43 -11.25
N SER A 168 -11.14 8.41 -11.61
CA SER A 168 -9.68 8.24 -11.60
C SER A 168 -9.11 8.08 -10.19
N LEU A 169 -9.69 8.76 -9.19
CA LEU A 169 -9.34 8.58 -7.78
C LEU A 169 -9.70 7.17 -7.30
N ARG A 170 -10.91 6.70 -7.61
CA ARG A 170 -11.36 5.36 -7.24
C ARG A 170 -10.43 4.28 -7.82
N LEU A 171 -10.05 4.41 -9.09
CA LEU A 171 -9.09 3.50 -9.74
C LEU A 171 -7.70 3.58 -9.09
N ALA A 172 -7.19 4.79 -8.82
CA ALA A 172 -5.90 4.97 -8.16
C ALA A 172 -5.89 4.37 -6.75
N ALA A 173 -7.00 4.46 -6.02
CA ALA A 173 -7.14 3.88 -4.69
C ALA A 173 -7.13 2.33 -4.74
N ILE A 174 -7.81 1.71 -5.71
CA ILE A 174 -7.72 0.25 -5.93
C ILE A 174 -6.29 -0.15 -6.31
N SER A 175 -5.63 0.62 -7.18
CA SER A 175 -4.21 0.42 -7.51
C SER A 175 -3.34 0.43 -6.26
N ASN A 176 -3.58 1.39 -5.35
CA ASN A 176 -2.86 1.51 -4.10
C ASN A 176 -3.08 0.29 -3.19
N VAL A 177 -4.31 -0.21 -3.09
CA VAL A 177 -4.63 -1.46 -2.37
C VAL A 177 -3.81 -2.63 -2.93
N THR A 178 -3.77 -2.79 -4.26
CA THR A 178 -3.01 -3.90 -4.87
C THR A 178 -1.50 -3.78 -4.63
N ALA A 179 -0.94 -2.55 -4.62
CA ALA A 179 0.48 -2.34 -4.34
C ALA A 179 0.85 -2.69 -2.87
N HIS A 180 0.01 -2.28 -1.92
CA HIS A 180 0.18 -2.56 -0.48
C HIS A 180 -0.04 -4.03 -0.12
N THR A 181 -0.90 -4.72 -0.87
CA THR A 181 -1.14 -6.16 -0.72
C THR A 181 -0.23 -7.01 -1.62
N ALA A 182 0.80 -6.42 -2.24
CA ALA A 182 1.69 -7.08 -3.20
C ALA A 182 1.01 -7.79 -4.39
N THR A 183 -0.29 -7.54 -4.61
CA THR A 183 -1.09 -8.07 -5.71
C THR A 183 -1.14 -7.12 -6.90
N HIS A 184 -0.23 -6.15 -7.00
CA HIS A 184 -0.14 -5.28 -8.17
C HIS A 184 0.52 -6.03 -9.33
N GLU A 185 0.13 -5.77 -10.59
CA GLU A 185 0.68 -6.42 -11.78
C GLU A 185 2.22 -6.36 -11.88
N GLN A 186 2.82 -5.25 -11.45
CA GLN A 186 4.28 -5.09 -11.44
C GLN A 186 5.02 -5.94 -10.38
N LEU A 187 4.30 -6.44 -9.37
CA LEU A 187 4.85 -7.22 -8.27
C LEU A 187 4.60 -8.73 -8.42
N THR A 188 3.81 -9.11 -9.42
CA THR A 188 3.46 -10.49 -9.69
C THR A 188 4.05 -11.01 -11.00
N ASP A 189 4.10 -12.32 -11.16
CA ASP A 189 4.36 -12.96 -12.45
C ASP A 189 3.11 -12.98 -13.36
N ASP A 190 3.24 -13.59 -14.53
CA ASP A 190 2.15 -13.72 -15.52
C ASP A 190 0.98 -14.56 -15.01
N MET A 191 1.21 -15.39 -13.98
CA MET A 191 0.19 -16.20 -13.31
C MET A 191 -0.42 -15.47 -12.11
N CYS A 192 -0.13 -14.18 -11.95
CA CYS A 192 -0.57 -13.34 -10.83
C CYS A 192 -0.06 -13.79 -9.45
N HIS A 193 1.01 -14.57 -9.37
CA HIS A 193 1.67 -14.92 -8.10
C HIS A 193 2.69 -13.87 -7.68
N VAL A 194 2.80 -13.62 -6.38
CA VAL A 194 3.81 -12.71 -5.83
C VAL A 194 5.21 -13.30 -6.06
N ARG A 195 6.12 -12.50 -6.65
CA ARG A 195 7.44 -12.99 -7.09
C ARG A 195 8.38 -13.42 -5.95
N ASP A 196 8.27 -12.78 -4.79
CA ASP A 196 9.09 -13.06 -3.61
C ASP A 196 8.26 -13.82 -2.57
N GLY A 197 8.59 -15.10 -2.38
CA GLY A 197 7.88 -15.99 -1.44
C GLY A 197 7.94 -15.52 0.02
N ASN A 198 8.99 -14.79 0.42
CA ASN A 198 9.04 -14.22 1.78
C ASN A 198 8.06 -13.07 1.93
N ILE A 199 7.95 -12.21 0.91
CA ILE A 199 6.96 -11.13 0.88
C ILE A 199 5.55 -11.71 0.87
N GLU A 200 5.32 -12.75 0.07
CA GLU A 200 4.05 -13.46 0.00
C GLU A 200 3.56 -13.91 1.38
N VAL A 201 4.38 -14.66 2.12
CA VAL A 201 4.01 -15.16 3.46
C VAL A 201 3.66 -14.00 4.41
N LEU A 202 4.45 -12.93 4.40
CA LEU A 202 4.22 -11.77 5.27
C LEU A 202 2.95 -11.01 4.90
N VAL A 203 2.64 -10.90 3.61
CA VAL A 203 1.42 -10.27 3.12
C VAL A 203 0.20 -11.10 3.49
N VAL A 204 0.28 -12.43 3.39
CA VAL A 204 -0.80 -13.34 3.78
C VAL A 204 -1.07 -13.25 5.29
N ASP A 205 -0.02 -13.19 6.12
CA ASP A 205 -0.15 -13.00 7.56
C ASP A 205 -0.84 -11.66 7.90
N MET A 206 -0.39 -10.57 7.29
CA MET A 206 -1.03 -9.24 7.42
C MET A 206 -2.50 -9.28 6.98
N LEU A 207 -2.79 -9.83 5.80
CA LEU A 207 -4.14 -9.88 5.25
C LEU A 207 -5.07 -10.74 6.07
N SER A 208 -4.59 -11.84 6.67
CA SER A 208 -5.40 -12.73 7.51
C SER A 208 -6.10 -11.99 8.66
N SER A 209 -5.53 -10.87 9.11
CA SER A 209 -6.12 -10.02 10.16
C SER A 209 -7.17 -9.03 9.67
N ILE A 210 -7.20 -8.69 8.38
CA ILE A 210 -8.04 -7.61 7.82
C ILE A 210 -8.90 -8.01 6.61
N LEU A 211 -8.75 -9.25 6.13
CA LEU A 211 -9.33 -9.75 4.88
C LEU A 211 -10.84 -9.53 4.78
N PRO A 212 -11.67 -9.86 5.80
CA PRO A 212 -13.12 -9.67 5.68
C PRO A 212 -13.51 -8.22 5.40
N GLY A 213 -12.84 -7.26 6.04
CA GLY A 213 -13.11 -5.83 5.83
C GLY A 213 -12.70 -5.35 4.44
N VAL A 214 -11.55 -5.82 3.94
CA VAL A 214 -11.07 -5.49 2.59
C VAL A 214 -12.00 -6.04 1.52
N LEU A 215 -12.39 -7.32 1.62
CA LEU A 215 -13.28 -7.95 0.64
C LEU A 215 -14.69 -7.34 0.64
N ALA A 216 -15.25 -7.04 1.82
CA ALA A 216 -16.55 -6.38 1.92
C ALA A 216 -16.53 -5.00 1.26
N ALA A 217 -15.48 -4.20 1.49
CA ALA A 217 -15.37 -2.88 0.86
C ALA A 217 -15.20 -2.97 -0.67
N LEU A 218 -14.39 -3.91 -1.18
CA LEU A 218 -14.22 -4.11 -2.62
C LEU A 218 -15.51 -4.66 -3.27
N GLN A 219 -16.26 -5.51 -2.57
CA GLN A 219 -17.59 -5.95 -3.01
C GLN A 219 -18.55 -4.77 -3.15
N ASP A 220 -18.60 -3.87 -2.16
CA ASP A 220 -19.43 -2.65 -2.23
C ASP A 220 -19.06 -1.77 -3.42
N VAL A 221 -17.77 -1.68 -3.76
CA VAL A 221 -17.29 -0.97 -4.95
C VAL A 221 -17.80 -1.63 -6.24
N ALA A 222 -17.67 -2.97 -6.34
CA ALA A 222 -18.08 -3.72 -7.52
C ALA A 222 -19.60 -3.74 -7.72
N MET A 223 -20.38 -3.75 -6.63
CA MET A 223 -21.85 -3.80 -6.63
C MET A 223 -22.50 -2.41 -6.55
N CYS A 224 -21.72 -1.33 -6.67
CA CYS A 224 -22.21 0.04 -6.56
C CYS A 224 -23.32 0.31 -7.60
N LYS A 225 -24.53 0.65 -7.13
CA LYS A 225 -25.71 0.86 -7.98
C LYS A 225 -25.62 2.13 -8.84
N GLU A 226 -24.88 3.14 -8.37
CA GLU A 226 -24.73 4.42 -9.06
C GLU A 226 -23.55 4.39 -10.02
N ASN A 227 -23.79 3.85 -11.23
CA ASN A 227 -22.89 3.85 -12.40
C ASN A 227 -21.39 4.09 -12.08
N PRO A 228 -20.71 3.13 -11.42
CA PRO A 228 -19.31 3.29 -10.99
C PRO A 228 -18.32 3.45 -12.17
N GLY A 229 -18.78 3.23 -13.40
CA GLY A 229 -17.97 3.06 -14.59
C GLY A 229 -17.38 1.65 -14.63
N HIS A 230 -17.50 0.99 -15.79
CA HIS A 230 -17.11 -0.42 -15.95
C HIS A 230 -15.68 -0.72 -15.48
N ALA A 231 -14.72 0.20 -15.69
CA ALA A 231 -13.34 0.00 -15.25
C ALA A 231 -13.19 -0.10 -13.71
N VAL A 232 -14.00 0.63 -12.93
CA VAL A 232 -13.93 0.56 -11.46
C VAL A 232 -14.44 -0.79 -10.96
N VAL A 233 -15.52 -1.29 -11.57
CA VAL A 233 -16.07 -2.61 -11.26
C VAL A 233 -15.05 -3.70 -11.57
N VAL A 234 -14.47 -3.68 -12.77
CA VAL A 234 -13.45 -4.66 -13.19
C VAL A 234 -12.21 -4.57 -12.29
N ALA A 235 -11.73 -3.36 -11.97
CA ALA A 235 -10.59 -3.19 -11.07
C ALA A 235 -10.87 -3.76 -9.67
N ALA A 236 -12.06 -3.53 -9.12
CA ALA A 236 -12.45 -4.06 -7.81
C ALA A 236 -12.57 -5.59 -7.82
N LEU A 237 -13.19 -6.18 -8.87
CA LEU A 237 -13.28 -7.63 -9.02
C LEU A 237 -11.91 -8.29 -9.18
N ASN A 238 -11.02 -7.67 -9.97
CA ASN A 238 -9.65 -8.16 -10.14
C ASN A 238 -8.85 -8.08 -8.84
N ALA A 239 -8.95 -6.99 -8.09
CA ALA A 239 -8.32 -6.85 -6.79
C ALA A 239 -8.85 -7.91 -5.80
N THR A 240 -10.17 -8.09 -5.74
CA THR A 240 -10.82 -9.14 -4.92
C THR A 240 -10.29 -10.52 -5.28
N HIS A 241 -10.28 -10.87 -6.57
CA HIS A 241 -9.81 -12.16 -7.05
C HIS A 241 -8.36 -12.42 -6.63
N ARG A 242 -7.46 -11.46 -6.89
CA ARG A 242 -6.03 -11.61 -6.60
C ARG A 242 -5.74 -11.71 -5.11
N ILE A 243 -6.38 -10.87 -4.29
CA ILE A 243 -6.25 -10.91 -2.83
C ILE A 243 -6.79 -12.22 -2.25
N LEU A 244 -7.94 -12.68 -2.75
CA LEU A 244 -8.56 -13.92 -2.31
C LEU A 244 -7.70 -15.14 -2.66
N CYS A 245 -7.25 -15.25 -3.90
CA CYS A 245 -6.41 -16.36 -4.35
C CYS A 245 -5.05 -16.38 -3.65
N LEU A 246 -4.46 -15.21 -3.36
CA LEU A 246 -3.23 -15.11 -2.58
C LEU A 246 -3.43 -15.63 -1.15
N THR A 247 -4.48 -15.16 -0.48
CA THR A 247 -4.67 -15.42 0.97
C THR A 247 -5.22 -16.80 1.28
N MET A 248 -6.09 -17.33 0.41
CA MET A 248 -6.76 -18.62 0.61
C MET A 248 -6.07 -19.78 -0.12
N HIS A 249 -4.83 -19.62 -0.57
CA HIS A 249 -4.12 -20.69 -1.26
C HIS A 249 -3.78 -21.84 -0.29
N ASP A 250 -4.07 -23.08 -0.69
CA ASP A 250 -3.80 -24.30 0.09
C ASP A 250 -2.34 -24.48 0.55
N LYS A 251 -1.37 -23.81 -0.10
CA LYS A 251 0.05 -23.86 0.29
C LYS A 251 0.30 -23.27 1.67
N HIS A 252 -0.62 -22.44 2.17
CA HIS A 252 -0.55 -21.85 3.51
C HIS A 252 -1.15 -22.77 4.58
N LEU A 253 -1.84 -23.84 4.20
CA LEU A 253 -2.32 -24.84 5.15
C LEU A 253 -1.13 -25.65 5.67
N LYS A 254 -1.17 -25.99 6.96
CA LYS A 254 -0.23 -26.97 7.53
C LYS A 254 -0.37 -28.26 6.71
N LYS A 255 0.71 -28.72 6.09
CA LYS A 255 0.74 -30.05 5.46
C LYS A 255 0.35 -31.05 6.54
N LYS A 256 -0.78 -31.74 6.35
CA LYS A 256 -1.13 -32.88 7.20
C LYS A 256 0.04 -33.87 7.09
N SER A 257 0.55 -34.35 8.21
CA SER A 257 1.31 -35.60 8.21
C SER A 257 0.43 -36.64 7.52
N ASP A 258 1.02 -37.46 6.65
CA ASP A 258 0.29 -38.56 6.02
C ASP A 258 -0.49 -39.31 7.10
N VAL A 259 -1.78 -39.56 6.86
CA VAL A 259 -2.62 -40.27 7.83
C VAL A 259 -1.98 -41.63 8.06
N THR A 260 -1.44 -41.83 9.25
CA THR A 260 -0.71 -43.05 9.59
C THR A 260 -1.70 -44.15 9.96
N ALA A 261 -1.24 -45.40 9.92
CA ALA A 261 -2.04 -46.52 10.42
C ALA A 261 -2.41 -46.34 11.91
N GLU A 262 -1.59 -45.62 12.68
CA GLU A 262 -1.84 -45.27 14.08
C GLU A 262 -3.02 -44.30 14.23
N ASP A 263 -3.16 -43.33 13.32
CA ASP A 263 -4.32 -42.41 13.31
C ASP A 263 -5.64 -43.16 13.06
N PHE A 264 -5.62 -44.15 12.16
CA PHE A 264 -6.77 -45.04 11.93
C PHE A 264 -7.08 -45.92 13.14
N ALA A 265 -6.06 -46.51 13.77
CA ALA A 265 -6.23 -47.32 14.96
C ALA A 265 -6.82 -46.52 16.13
N ASN A 266 -6.34 -45.28 16.33
CA ASN A 266 -6.85 -44.36 17.35
C ASN A 266 -8.30 -43.94 17.09
N MET A 267 -8.67 -43.69 15.83
CA MET A 267 -10.05 -43.36 15.46
C MET A 267 -11.02 -44.53 15.71
N ILE A 268 -10.59 -45.76 15.43
CA ILE A 268 -11.39 -46.97 15.71
C ILE A 268 -11.54 -47.16 17.21
N ALA A 269 -10.45 -47.02 17.98
CA ALA A 269 -10.47 -47.13 19.44
C ALA A 269 -11.37 -46.09 20.13
N LEU A 270 -11.46 -44.88 19.58
CA LEU A 270 -12.37 -43.84 20.06
C LEU A 270 -13.84 -44.16 19.75
N LYS A 271 -14.14 -44.84 18.63
CA LYS A 271 -15.49 -45.30 18.30
C LYS A 271 -15.94 -46.52 19.12
N THR A 272 -15.02 -47.32 19.65
CA THR A 272 -15.32 -48.48 20.51
C THR A 272 -15.38 -48.15 22.00
N LYS A 273 -15.05 -46.93 22.43
CA LYS A 273 -15.34 -46.48 23.80
C LYS A 273 -16.86 -46.36 23.99
N PRO A 274 -17.47 -47.03 24.98
CA PRO A 274 -18.89 -46.89 25.25
C PRO A 274 -19.19 -45.45 25.63
N ILE A 275 -20.23 -44.89 25.01
CA ILE A 275 -20.82 -43.60 25.41
C ILE A 275 -21.49 -43.86 26.77
N ASP A 276 -20.97 -43.30 27.85
CA ASP A 276 -21.69 -43.25 29.13
C ASP A 276 -22.97 -42.44 28.92
N LYS A 277 -24.07 -43.15 28.67
CA LYS A 277 -25.43 -42.61 28.74
C LYS A 277 -25.89 -42.65 30.20
N ASP A 278 -25.37 -41.74 31.02
CA ASP A 278 -26.00 -41.41 32.30
C ASP A 278 -26.46 -39.96 32.28
N VAL A 279 -27.59 -39.74 31.62
CA VAL A 279 -28.44 -38.56 31.82
C VAL A 279 -29.89 -39.04 32.01
N SER A 280 -30.13 -39.85 33.04
CA SER A 280 -31.48 -40.02 33.59
C SER A 280 -31.44 -40.67 34.97
N SER A 281 -31.37 -39.85 36.03
CA SER A 281 -32.13 -40.07 37.27
C SER A 281 -31.81 -38.97 38.28
N LYS A 282 -32.63 -37.93 38.36
CA LYS A 282 -33.15 -37.35 39.62
C LYS A 282 -34.43 -36.56 39.29
N GLY A 283 -35.51 -37.32 39.09
CA GLY A 283 -36.83 -36.86 39.46
C GLY A 283 -37.10 -37.37 40.87
N ASN A 284 -37.28 -36.43 41.79
CA ASN A 284 -38.22 -36.42 42.92
C ASN A 284 -38.09 -35.08 43.62
#